data_AF-A0A6G4ZPB4-F1
#
_entry.id   AF-A0A6G4ZPB4-F1
#
_cell.length_a   1.000
_cell.length_b   1.000
_cell.length_c   1.000
_cell.angle_alpha   90.00
_cell.angle_beta   90.00
_cell.angle_gamma   90.00
#
_symmetry.space_group_name_H-M   'P 1'
#
loop_
_entity.id
_entity.type
_entity.pdbx_description
1 polymer ?
#
loop_
_entity_poly.entity_id
_entity_poly.type
_entity_poly.pdbx_seq_one_letter_code
_entity_poly.pdbx_strand_id
1 'polypeptide(L)'
;QKLSECEFVCDVDGIYDSENKRFDHHQLEYDGVLSSAGMIWQYLLDEKIIDASLYDYVNRAVIIGIDAHDNGRVLQQEGVCTLSHVIAGFVPIEYDAKEEERTAAFFVALDFAFEFFQRLLNRYAYIEACGDKVAAAMVPNEKVLIFDEALPWQEKFFDLGGEKHPALFLIMPTGVHWKLRGIPPNRENKMGVRIPLPKEWAGLRGAELQKVTGIPGAIFCHKGRFISIWETKEDAQKALDIILKRRGESS
;
A
#
# COMPACT_ATOMS: atom_id res chain seq x y z
N GLN A 1 -30.10 16.90 -22.49
CA GLN A 1 -29.84 18.34 -22.63
C GLN A 1 -28.82 18.84 -21.60
N LYS A 2 -28.86 18.43 -20.32
CA LYS A 2 -27.79 18.77 -19.35
C LYS A 2 -26.49 17.96 -19.52
N LEU A 3 -26.57 16.67 -19.86
CA LEU A 3 -25.38 15.81 -20.06
C LEU A 3 -24.46 16.25 -21.21
N SER A 4 -24.96 17.02 -22.17
CA SER A 4 -24.15 17.56 -23.27
C SER A 4 -23.31 18.77 -22.84
N GLU A 5 -23.56 19.32 -21.65
CA GLU A 5 -22.80 20.43 -21.07
C GLU A 5 -21.67 19.95 -20.14
N CYS A 6 -21.69 18.67 -19.75
CA CYS A 6 -20.70 18.06 -18.88
C CYS A 6 -19.42 17.73 -19.66
N GLU A 7 -18.25 17.99 -19.08
CA GLU A 7 -16.96 17.61 -19.66
C GLU A 7 -16.75 16.10 -19.62
N PHE A 8 -17.12 15.46 -18.50
CA PHE A 8 -17.08 14.02 -18.30
C PHE A 8 -18.50 13.54 -18.04
N VAL A 9 -18.88 12.42 -18.64
CA VAL A 9 -20.13 11.73 -18.34
C VAL A 9 -19.81 10.28 -18.01
N CYS A 10 -20.19 9.87 -16.80
CA CYS A 10 -19.77 8.62 -16.21
C CYS A 10 -21.01 7.86 -15.71
N ASP A 11 -21.03 6.55 -15.93
CA ASP A 11 -22.01 5.63 -15.35
C ASP A 11 -23.48 5.95 -15.67
N VAL A 12 -23.71 6.61 -16.80
CA VAL A 12 -25.05 6.94 -17.31
C VAL A 12 -25.01 6.89 -18.82
N ASP A 13 -26.19 6.67 -19.44
CA ASP A 13 -26.44 6.66 -20.89
C ASP A 13 -25.96 5.44 -21.69
N GLY A 14 -25.18 4.54 -21.08
CA GLY A 14 -24.75 3.29 -21.68
C GLY A 14 -23.72 3.49 -22.80
N ILE A 15 -22.94 4.57 -22.80
CA ILE A 15 -21.94 4.87 -23.84
C ILE A 15 -20.52 4.82 -23.27
N TYR A 16 -19.66 4.05 -23.93
CA TYR A 16 -18.20 4.14 -23.77
C TYR A 16 -17.59 4.78 -25.01
N ASP A 17 -17.04 5.97 -24.85
CA ASP A 17 -16.35 6.74 -25.88
C ASP A 17 -15.33 7.66 -25.20
N SER A 18 -14.08 7.22 -25.15
CA SER A 18 -13.00 7.94 -24.48
C SER A 18 -12.63 9.25 -25.16
N GLU A 19 -12.82 9.38 -26.48
CA GLU A 19 -12.54 10.63 -27.22
C GLU A 19 -13.51 11.73 -26.77
N ASN A 20 -14.76 11.36 -26.49
CA ASN A 20 -15.80 12.26 -26.00
C ASN A 20 -16.00 12.20 -24.47
N LYS A 21 -15.06 11.57 -23.74
CA LYS A 21 -15.06 11.45 -22.27
C LYS A 21 -16.36 10.87 -21.70
N ARG A 22 -16.90 9.86 -22.39
CA ARG A 22 -18.07 9.06 -22.00
C ARG A 22 -17.57 7.73 -21.45
N PHE A 23 -17.86 7.46 -20.19
CA PHE A 23 -17.34 6.31 -19.45
C PHE A 23 -18.48 5.59 -18.75
N ASP A 24 -19.18 4.73 -19.48
CA ASP A 24 -20.19 3.83 -18.93
C ASP A 24 -19.85 2.39 -19.32
N HIS A 25 -20.12 1.44 -18.43
CA HIS A 25 -19.89 0.01 -18.61
C HIS A 25 -21.20 -0.80 -18.77
N HIS A 26 -22.37 -0.15 -18.74
CA HIS A 26 -23.69 -0.79 -18.81
C HIS A 26 -24.15 -1.15 -20.25
N GLN A 27 -23.25 -1.24 -21.23
CA GLN A 27 -23.64 -1.73 -22.56
C GLN A 27 -24.08 -3.19 -22.47
N LEU A 28 -25.13 -3.56 -23.21
CA LEU A 28 -25.70 -4.92 -23.18
C LEU A 28 -24.67 -6.03 -23.43
N GLU A 29 -23.71 -5.77 -24.31
CA GLU A 29 -22.68 -6.72 -24.72
C GLU A 29 -21.35 -6.54 -23.96
N TYR A 30 -21.26 -5.59 -23.02
CA TYR A 30 -20.01 -5.36 -22.29
C TYR A 30 -19.76 -6.45 -21.25
N ASP A 31 -18.66 -7.17 -21.41
CA ASP A 31 -18.18 -8.22 -20.51
C ASP A 31 -16.79 -7.90 -19.92
N GLY A 32 -16.30 -6.68 -20.14
CA GLY A 32 -14.97 -6.21 -19.74
C GLY A 32 -14.82 -5.97 -18.24
N VAL A 33 -13.57 -5.91 -17.76
CA VAL A 33 -13.26 -5.88 -16.31
C VAL A 33 -13.39 -4.51 -15.66
N LEU A 34 -13.33 -3.43 -16.44
CA LEU A 34 -13.34 -2.06 -15.94
C LEU A 34 -14.78 -1.61 -15.67
N SER A 35 -14.99 -0.81 -14.63
CA SER A 35 -16.17 0.04 -14.54
C SER A 35 -15.82 1.47 -14.93
N SER A 36 -16.76 2.40 -14.78
CA SER A 36 -16.56 3.82 -15.05
C SER A 36 -15.28 4.38 -14.39
N ALA A 37 -14.94 3.92 -13.19
CA ALA A 37 -13.72 4.31 -12.48
C ALA A 37 -12.44 3.84 -13.20
N GLY A 38 -12.34 2.55 -13.53
CA GLY A 38 -11.21 1.98 -14.26
C GLY A 38 -11.06 2.53 -15.67
N MET A 39 -12.17 2.78 -16.36
CA MET A 39 -12.18 3.40 -17.69
C MET A 39 -11.59 4.81 -17.67
N ILE A 40 -11.97 5.65 -16.69
CA ILE A 40 -11.37 6.98 -16.52
C ILE A 40 -9.89 6.87 -16.16
N TRP A 41 -9.53 5.94 -15.26
CA TRP A 41 -8.12 5.76 -14.87
C TRP A 41 -7.25 5.33 -16.05
N GLN A 42 -7.77 4.46 -16.92
CA GLN A 42 -7.12 4.05 -18.17
C GLN A 42 -7.00 5.24 -19.14
N TYR A 43 -8.06 6.03 -19.31
CA TYR A 43 -8.02 7.24 -20.14
C TYR A 43 -6.91 8.21 -19.69
N LEU A 44 -6.74 8.43 -18.38
CA LEU A 44 -5.68 9.31 -17.88
C LEU A 44 -4.27 8.82 -18.24
N LEU A 45 -4.07 7.50 -18.28
CA LEU A 45 -2.81 6.90 -18.73
C LEU A 45 -2.61 7.06 -20.24
N ASP A 46 -3.65 6.77 -21.03
CA ASP A 46 -3.61 6.83 -22.49
C ASP A 46 -3.33 8.26 -22.98
N GLU A 47 -3.95 9.25 -22.33
CA GLU A 47 -3.74 10.68 -22.56
C GLU A 47 -2.43 11.23 -21.96
N LYS A 48 -1.63 10.38 -21.31
CA LYS A 48 -0.35 10.74 -20.69
C LYS A 48 -0.46 11.83 -19.61
N ILE A 49 -1.64 11.95 -19.00
CA ILE A 49 -1.87 12.82 -17.84
C ILE A 49 -1.18 12.23 -16.60
N ILE A 50 -1.17 10.90 -16.51
CA ILE A 50 -0.42 10.14 -15.51
C ILE A 50 0.58 9.21 -16.19
N ASP A 51 1.67 8.88 -15.49
CA ASP A 51 2.62 7.87 -15.96
C ASP A 51 2.20 6.45 -15.57
N ALA A 52 2.85 5.45 -16.19
CA ALA A 52 2.56 4.04 -15.95
C ALA A 52 2.80 3.61 -14.48
N SER A 53 3.76 4.23 -13.79
CA SER A 53 4.08 3.88 -12.40
C SER A 53 2.99 4.37 -11.44
N LEU A 54 2.49 5.59 -11.64
CA LEU A 54 1.36 6.13 -10.89
C LEU A 54 0.08 5.35 -11.20
N TYR A 55 -0.17 5.06 -12.48
CA TYR A 55 -1.30 4.22 -12.91
C TYR A 55 -1.30 2.91 -12.13
N ASP A 56 -0.19 2.17 -12.19
CA ASP A 56 -0.02 0.88 -11.55
C ASP A 56 -0.21 0.92 -10.03
N TYR A 57 0.34 1.95 -9.38
CA TYR A 57 0.27 2.12 -7.94
C TYR A 57 -1.18 2.33 -7.47
N VAL A 58 -1.89 3.28 -8.07
CA VAL A 58 -3.30 3.58 -7.70
C VAL A 58 -4.22 2.45 -8.14
N ASN A 59 -3.96 1.86 -9.31
CA ASN A 59 -4.77 0.78 -9.85
C ASN A 59 -4.79 -0.43 -8.91
N ARG A 60 -3.61 -0.86 -8.44
CA ARG A 60 -3.46 -1.94 -7.45
C ARG A 60 -3.96 -1.55 -6.06
N ALA A 61 -3.87 -0.28 -5.68
CA ALA A 61 -4.28 0.17 -4.36
C ALA A 61 -5.80 0.24 -4.20
N VAL A 62 -6.55 0.60 -5.25
CA VAL A 62 -7.99 0.86 -5.12
C VAL A 62 -8.84 0.57 -6.37
N ILE A 63 -8.39 0.94 -7.58
CA ILE A 63 -9.27 0.93 -8.77
C ILE A 63 -9.73 -0.48 -9.14
N ILE A 64 -8.83 -1.47 -9.16
CA ILE A 64 -9.21 -2.88 -9.42
C ILE A 64 -10.31 -3.36 -8.46
N GLY A 65 -10.25 -2.92 -7.20
CA GLY A 65 -11.25 -3.26 -6.20
C GLY A 65 -12.60 -2.59 -6.44
N ILE A 66 -12.60 -1.34 -6.92
CA ILE A 66 -13.81 -0.62 -7.33
C ILE A 66 -14.43 -1.31 -8.54
N ASP A 67 -13.64 -1.50 -9.61
CA ASP A 67 -14.07 -2.12 -10.86
C ASP A 67 -14.68 -3.51 -10.63
N ALA A 68 -14.04 -4.32 -9.79
CA ALA A 68 -14.52 -5.66 -9.51
C ALA A 68 -15.78 -5.67 -8.62
N HIS A 69 -15.93 -4.71 -7.71
CA HIS A 69 -17.14 -4.58 -6.88
C HIS A 69 -18.33 -4.13 -7.74
N ASP A 70 -18.14 -3.09 -8.54
CA ASP A 70 -19.16 -2.47 -9.38
C ASP A 70 -19.69 -3.43 -10.47
N ASN A 71 -18.77 -4.19 -11.07
CA ASN A 71 -19.14 -5.25 -12.03
C ASN A 71 -19.61 -6.56 -11.39
N GLY A 72 -19.82 -6.62 -10.07
CA GLY A 72 -20.30 -7.83 -9.38
C GLY A 72 -19.33 -9.02 -9.44
N ARG A 73 -18.03 -8.78 -9.67
CA ARG A 73 -16.98 -9.81 -9.78
C ARG A 73 -16.35 -10.18 -8.43
N VAL A 74 -16.68 -9.45 -7.37
CA VAL A 74 -16.24 -9.76 -6.00
C VAL A 74 -17.35 -10.48 -5.25
N LEU A 75 -17.02 -11.65 -4.68
CA LEU A 75 -17.87 -12.28 -3.68
C LEU A 75 -17.81 -11.46 -2.38
N GLN A 76 -18.96 -11.03 -1.89
CA GLN A 76 -19.02 -10.33 -0.60
C GLN A 76 -18.59 -11.28 0.51
N GLN A 77 -17.48 -10.94 1.16
CA GLN A 77 -16.98 -11.68 2.31
C GLN A 77 -17.52 -11.06 3.59
N GLU A 78 -18.02 -11.90 4.50
CA GLU A 78 -18.48 -11.45 5.82
C GLU A 78 -17.35 -10.72 6.57
N GLY A 79 -17.68 -9.55 7.13
CA GLY A 79 -16.72 -8.69 7.82
C GLY A 79 -15.81 -7.85 6.92
N VAL A 80 -15.98 -7.89 5.58
CA VAL A 80 -15.21 -7.06 4.65
C VAL A 80 -16.04 -5.87 4.16
N CYS A 81 -15.55 -4.66 4.45
CA CYS A 81 -16.11 -3.40 3.96
C CYS A 81 -15.19 -2.82 2.88
N THR A 82 -15.66 -2.68 1.64
CA THR A 82 -14.90 -2.12 0.52
C THR A 82 -15.03 -0.61 0.50
N LEU A 83 -14.20 0.10 -0.28
CA LEU A 83 -14.39 1.53 -0.49
C LEU A 83 -15.78 1.84 -1.07
N SER A 84 -16.26 1.02 -2.01
CA SER A 84 -17.62 1.15 -2.56
C SER A 84 -18.70 1.03 -1.47
N HIS A 85 -18.55 0.12 -0.50
CA HIS A 85 -19.46 0.04 0.66
C HIS A 85 -19.40 1.30 1.54
N VAL A 86 -18.20 1.85 1.77
CA VAL A 86 -18.03 3.10 2.53
C VAL A 86 -18.71 4.26 1.81
N ILE A 87 -18.50 4.40 0.50
CA ILE A 87 -19.13 5.44 -0.32
C ILE A 87 -20.66 5.29 -0.35
N ALA A 88 -21.16 4.06 -0.51
CA ALA A 88 -22.60 3.78 -0.45
C ALA A 88 -23.22 4.13 0.91
N GLY A 89 -22.43 4.07 2.00
CA GLY A 89 -22.87 4.44 3.34
C GLY A 89 -23.21 5.93 3.52
N PHE A 90 -22.85 6.80 2.56
CA PHE A 90 -23.27 8.20 2.57
C PHE A 90 -24.65 8.42 1.98
N VAL A 91 -25.19 7.46 1.21
CA VAL A 91 -26.56 7.56 0.66
C VAL A 91 -27.56 7.69 1.81
N PRO A 92 -28.57 8.59 1.71
CA PRO A 92 -29.59 8.71 2.74
C PRO A 92 -30.23 7.36 3.08
N ILE A 93 -30.45 7.12 4.38
CA ILE A 93 -31.00 5.86 4.89
C ILE A 93 -32.46 5.67 4.45
N GLU A 94 -33.21 6.76 4.39
CA GLU A 94 -34.63 6.78 4.03
C GLU A 94 -34.78 6.72 2.51
N TYR A 95 -35.54 5.73 2.02
CA TYR A 95 -35.74 5.52 0.58
C TYR A 95 -36.47 6.70 -0.09
N ASP A 96 -37.32 7.40 0.66
CA ASP A 96 -38.08 8.58 0.25
C ASP A 96 -37.37 9.92 0.53
N ALA A 97 -36.08 9.89 0.85
CA ALA A 97 -35.25 11.10 0.97
C ALA A 97 -35.33 11.96 -0.29
N LYS A 98 -35.45 13.27 -0.08
CA LYS A 98 -35.64 14.27 -1.14
C LYS A 98 -34.40 14.41 -2.02
N GLU A 99 -34.58 14.97 -3.21
CA GLU A 99 -33.48 15.18 -4.16
C GLU A 99 -32.39 16.09 -3.58
N GLU A 100 -32.76 17.11 -2.79
CA GLU A 100 -31.81 18.00 -2.13
C GLU A 100 -30.96 17.27 -1.09
N GLU A 101 -31.56 16.34 -0.34
CA GLU A 101 -30.87 15.53 0.67
C GLU A 101 -29.92 14.54 0.02
N ARG A 102 -30.35 13.88 -1.07
CA ARG A 102 -29.49 13.00 -1.88
C ARG A 102 -28.31 13.77 -2.49
N THR A 103 -28.55 14.98 -2.96
CA THR A 103 -27.52 15.86 -3.52
C THR A 103 -26.50 16.27 -2.45
N ALA A 104 -26.97 16.68 -1.27
CA ALA A 104 -26.09 17.02 -0.16
C ALA A 104 -25.24 15.83 0.28
N ALA A 105 -25.84 14.64 0.40
CA ALA A 105 -25.14 13.39 0.70
C ALA A 105 -24.07 13.04 -0.35
N PHE A 106 -24.39 13.21 -1.64
CA PHE A 106 -23.45 13.02 -2.73
C PHE A 106 -22.20 13.90 -2.59
N PHE A 107 -22.37 15.19 -2.28
CA PHE A 107 -21.21 16.09 -2.10
C PHE A 107 -20.34 15.71 -0.90
N VAL A 108 -20.94 15.19 0.19
CA VAL A 108 -20.16 14.67 1.32
C VAL A 108 -19.35 13.42 0.91
N ALA A 109 -19.95 12.52 0.13
CA ALA A 109 -19.25 11.35 -0.40
C ALA A 109 -18.12 11.75 -1.37
N LEU A 110 -18.36 12.76 -2.20
CA LEU A 110 -17.38 13.31 -3.15
C LEU A 110 -16.19 13.91 -2.41
N ASP A 111 -16.40 14.74 -1.39
CA ASP A 111 -15.32 15.33 -0.60
C ASP A 111 -14.47 14.24 0.08
N PHE A 112 -15.12 13.21 0.63
CA PHE A 112 -14.41 12.07 1.21
C PHE A 112 -13.57 11.33 0.16
N ALA A 113 -14.14 11.02 -1.00
CA ALA A 113 -13.44 10.32 -2.08
C ALA A 113 -12.25 11.15 -2.57
N PHE A 114 -12.45 12.45 -2.78
CA PHE A 114 -11.41 13.37 -3.21
C PHE A 114 -10.23 13.40 -2.23
N GLU A 115 -10.50 13.59 -0.94
CA GLU A 115 -9.47 13.57 0.12
C GLU A 115 -8.75 12.23 0.22
N PHE A 116 -9.47 11.12 0.05
CA PHE A 116 -8.86 9.79 0.01
C PHE A 116 -7.86 9.65 -1.15
N PHE A 117 -8.26 10.02 -2.37
CA PHE A 117 -7.40 9.95 -3.55
C PHE A 117 -6.23 10.94 -3.44
N GLN A 118 -6.45 12.16 -2.97
CA GLN A 118 -5.39 13.15 -2.71
C GLN A 118 -4.31 12.57 -1.77
N ARG A 119 -4.72 11.88 -0.70
CA ARG A 119 -3.79 11.20 0.23
C ARG A 119 -3.05 10.05 -0.42
N LEU A 120 -3.70 9.31 -1.32
CA LEU A 120 -3.06 8.22 -2.06
C LEU A 120 -1.98 8.76 -3.02
N LEU A 121 -2.27 9.85 -3.73
CA LEU A 121 -1.32 10.54 -4.61
C LEU A 121 -0.15 11.14 -3.81
N ASN A 122 -0.43 11.80 -2.69
CA ASN A 122 0.63 12.32 -1.81
C ASN A 122 1.53 11.20 -1.26
N ARG A 123 0.95 10.04 -0.94
CA ARG A 123 1.73 8.87 -0.51
C ARG A 123 2.62 8.34 -1.64
N TYR A 124 2.08 8.25 -2.86
CA TYR A 124 2.87 7.86 -4.02
C TYR A 124 4.05 8.82 -4.24
N ALA A 125 3.79 10.13 -4.28
CA ALA A 125 4.83 11.13 -4.44
C ALA A 125 5.93 11.02 -3.37
N TYR A 126 5.57 10.74 -2.12
CA TYR A 126 6.55 10.52 -1.05
C TYR A 126 7.36 9.22 -1.24
N ILE A 127 6.74 8.15 -1.75
CA ILE A 127 7.44 6.91 -2.11
C ILE A 127 8.44 7.17 -3.24
N GLU A 128 8.04 7.89 -4.29
CA GLU A 128 8.91 8.28 -5.40
C GLU A 128 10.11 9.09 -4.91
N ALA A 129 9.87 10.10 -4.07
CA ALA A 129 10.93 10.94 -3.49
C ALA A 129 11.93 10.17 -2.62
N CYS A 130 11.57 8.99 -2.10
CA CYS A 130 12.47 8.12 -1.34
C CYS A 130 13.21 7.10 -2.21
N GLY A 131 12.90 7.01 -3.51
CA GLY A 131 13.42 5.99 -4.43
C GLY A 131 14.94 5.95 -4.50
N ASP A 132 15.59 7.11 -4.63
CA ASP A 132 17.06 7.20 -4.72
C ASP A 132 17.75 6.69 -3.46
N LYS A 133 17.16 6.93 -2.28
CA LYS A 133 17.68 6.43 -1.00
C LYS A 133 17.60 4.91 -0.94
N VAL A 134 16.51 4.33 -1.42
CA VAL A 134 16.33 2.87 -1.49
C VAL A 134 17.31 2.27 -2.49
N ALA A 135 17.45 2.87 -3.68
CA ALA A 135 18.41 2.43 -4.69
C ALA A 135 19.83 2.46 -4.15
N ALA A 136 20.25 3.57 -3.51
CA ALA A 136 21.57 3.71 -2.92
C ALA A 136 21.84 2.65 -1.83
N ALA A 137 20.85 2.34 -0.98
CA ALA A 137 20.98 1.28 0.02
C ALA A 137 21.09 -0.12 -0.58
N MET A 138 20.60 -0.35 -1.81
CA MET A 138 20.69 -1.62 -2.52
C MET A 138 22.00 -1.80 -3.30
N VAL A 139 22.70 -0.71 -3.66
CA VAL A 139 23.96 -0.77 -4.44
C VAL A 139 25.04 -1.68 -3.81
N PRO A 140 25.28 -1.67 -2.49
CA PRO A 140 26.25 -2.56 -1.86
C PRO A 140 25.95 -4.06 -2.04
N ASN A 141 24.70 -4.42 -2.38
CA ASN A 141 24.26 -5.78 -2.58
C ASN A 141 24.52 -6.69 -1.35
N GLU A 142 24.30 -6.14 -0.17
CA GLU A 142 24.51 -6.78 1.12
C GLU A 142 23.26 -7.49 1.65
N LYS A 143 23.44 -8.29 2.71
CA LYS A 143 22.36 -9.01 3.40
C LYS A 143 21.51 -8.10 4.29
N VAL A 144 21.90 -6.85 4.47
CA VAL A 144 21.17 -5.85 5.25
C VAL A 144 21.05 -4.56 4.46
N LEU A 145 19.88 -3.92 4.55
CA LEU A 145 19.69 -2.54 4.15
C LEU A 145 19.68 -1.66 5.41
N ILE A 146 20.46 -0.59 5.42
CA ILE A 146 20.52 0.35 6.54
C ILE A 146 20.08 1.73 6.05
N PHE A 147 19.08 2.30 6.71
CA PHE A 147 18.60 3.66 6.45
C PHE A 147 18.78 4.51 7.71
N ASP A 148 19.33 5.72 7.56
CA ASP A 148 19.54 6.65 8.69
C ASP A 148 18.30 7.48 9.05
N GLU A 149 17.22 7.34 8.29
CA GLU A 149 15.94 8.00 8.51
C GLU A 149 14.78 7.03 8.25
N ALA A 150 13.63 7.30 8.84
CA ALA A 150 12.42 6.52 8.58
C ALA A 150 11.82 6.89 7.21
N LEU A 151 11.71 5.91 6.30
CA LEU A 151 11.13 6.11 4.98
C LEU A 151 10.32 4.89 4.49
N PRO A 152 9.39 5.08 3.53
CA PRO A 152 8.72 3.98 2.86
C PRO A 152 9.69 3.34 1.86
N TRP A 153 10.13 2.12 2.15
CA TRP A 153 11.12 1.42 1.33
C TRP A 153 10.54 0.28 0.49
N GLN A 154 9.43 -0.33 0.93
CA GLN A 154 9.02 -1.65 0.42
C GLN A 154 8.66 -1.65 -1.07
N GLU A 155 7.81 -0.71 -1.49
CA GLU A 155 7.38 -0.64 -2.89
C GLU A 155 8.59 -0.42 -3.81
N LYS A 156 9.40 0.61 -3.52
CA LYS A 156 10.63 0.91 -4.26
C LYS A 156 11.66 -0.22 -4.24
N PHE A 157 11.84 -0.89 -3.11
CA PHE A 157 12.74 -2.04 -3.02
C PHE A 157 12.34 -3.11 -4.03
N PHE A 158 11.04 -3.43 -4.12
CA PHE A 158 10.57 -4.42 -5.09
C PHE A 158 10.51 -3.89 -6.53
N ASP A 159 10.29 -2.59 -6.76
CA ASP A 159 10.34 -1.97 -8.10
C ASP A 159 11.75 -2.09 -8.68
N LEU A 160 12.76 -1.94 -7.82
CA LEU A 160 14.18 -2.02 -8.15
C LEU A 160 14.73 -3.46 -8.19
N GLY A 161 13.86 -4.48 -8.28
CA GLY A 161 14.28 -5.88 -8.38
C GLY A 161 14.60 -6.54 -7.04
N GLY A 162 14.08 -6.01 -5.93
CA GLY A 162 14.30 -6.48 -4.57
C GLY A 162 14.01 -7.96 -4.35
N GLU A 163 13.12 -8.59 -5.14
CA GLU A 163 12.87 -10.03 -5.08
C GLU A 163 14.13 -10.87 -5.29
N LYS A 164 15.06 -10.42 -6.13
CA LYS A 164 16.34 -11.08 -6.42
C LYS A 164 17.52 -10.54 -5.59
N HIS A 165 17.33 -9.40 -4.93
CA HIS A 165 18.36 -8.79 -4.08
C HIS A 165 18.67 -9.68 -2.86
N PRO A 166 19.91 -9.79 -2.36
CA PRO A 166 20.27 -10.71 -1.27
C PRO A 166 19.82 -10.25 0.13
N ALA A 167 19.33 -9.02 0.27
CA ALA A 167 18.91 -8.47 1.55
C ALA A 167 17.92 -9.39 2.31
N LEU A 168 18.27 -9.67 3.56
CA LEU A 168 17.51 -10.49 4.49
C LEU A 168 16.88 -9.63 5.59
N PHE A 169 17.54 -8.52 5.92
CA PHE A 169 17.14 -7.62 6.99
C PHE A 169 17.20 -6.14 6.59
N LEU A 170 16.54 -5.33 7.40
CA LEU A 170 16.49 -3.88 7.33
C LEU A 170 16.75 -3.30 8.72
N ILE A 171 17.63 -2.32 8.83
CA ILE A 171 17.78 -1.47 10.01
C ILE A 171 17.38 -0.03 9.66
N MET A 172 16.47 0.56 10.43
CA MET A 172 15.97 1.92 10.18
C MET A 172 15.41 2.53 11.47
N PRO A 173 15.36 3.87 11.63
CA PRO A 173 14.64 4.50 12.73
C PRO A 173 13.13 4.19 12.75
N THR A 174 12.55 4.30 13.95
CA THR A 174 11.12 4.20 14.22
C THR A 174 10.75 5.06 15.42
N GLY A 175 10.44 6.33 15.17
CA GLY A 175 10.31 7.32 16.25
C GLY A 175 11.67 7.59 16.88
N VAL A 176 11.77 7.49 18.21
CA VAL A 176 13.02 7.70 18.96
C VAL A 176 13.91 6.45 19.03
N HIS A 177 13.44 5.32 18.48
CA HIS A 177 14.11 4.03 18.55
C HIS A 177 14.50 3.53 17.16
N TRP A 178 15.10 2.34 17.09
CA TRP A 178 15.52 1.68 15.87
C TRP A 178 14.82 0.33 15.70
N LYS A 179 14.46 -0.03 14.47
CA LYS A 179 13.91 -1.35 14.17
C LYS A 179 14.90 -2.17 13.36
N LEU A 180 14.96 -3.45 13.70
CA LEU A 180 15.50 -4.52 12.86
C LEU A 180 14.32 -5.35 12.34
N ARG A 181 14.07 -5.30 11.03
CA ARG A 181 12.94 -5.97 10.36
C ARG A 181 13.47 -6.96 9.33
N GLY A 182 12.84 -8.14 9.23
CA GLY A 182 13.10 -9.06 8.12
C GLY A 182 12.51 -8.53 6.80
N ILE A 183 13.21 -8.78 5.69
CA ILE A 183 12.75 -8.44 4.35
C ILE A 183 11.69 -9.45 3.91
N PRO A 184 10.52 -9.04 3.38
CA PRO A 184 9.54 -9.95 2.83
C PRO A 184 10.07 -10.71 1.61
N PRO A 185 9.58 -11.92 1.33
CA PRO A 185 10.01 -12.69 0.17
C PRO A 185 9.61 -12.02 -1.15
N ASN A 186 8.39 -11.48 -1.22
CA ASN A 186 7.81 -10.85 -2.42
C ASN A 186 6.74 -9.81 -2.03
N ARG A 187 6.15 -9.14 -3.04
CA ARG A 187 5.10 -8.11 -2.83
C ARG A 187 3.81 -8.64 -2.23
N GLU A 188 3.45 -9.89 -2.51
CA GLU A 188 2.19 -10.49 -2.07
C GLU A 188 2.23 -10.86 -0.59
N ASN A 189 3.37 -11.37 -0.12
CA ASN A 189 3.57 -11.81 1.25
C ASN A 189 4.33 -10.77 2.10
N LYS A 190 3.76 -9.56 2.24
CA LYS A 190 4.37 -8.42 2.96
C LYS A 190 4.63 -8.67 4.45
N MET A 191 3.90 -9.62 5.05
CA MET A 191 4.01 -9.99 6.47
C MET A 191 4.96 -11.16 6.71
N GLY A 192 5.19 -11.99 5.69
CA GLY A 192 6.26 -12.97 5.69
C GLY A 192 7.63 -12.30 5.70
N VAL A 193 8.63 -13.05 6.10
CA VAL A 193 10.04 -12.62 6.05
C VAL A 193 10.87 -13.75 5.48
N ARG A 194 11.87 -13.42 4.66
CA ARG A 194 12.83 -14.37 4.10
C ARG A 194 13.49 -15.18 5.21
N ILE A 195 13.85 -14.48 6.29
CA ILE A 195 14.40 -15.08 7.49
C ILE A 195 13.69 -14.48 8.72
N PRO A 196 13.06 -15.33 9.56
CA PRO A 196 12.51 -14.87 10.83
C PRO A 196 13.63 -14.64 11.86
N LEU A 197 13.44 -13.63 12.72
CA LEU A 197 14.26 -13.36 13.91
C LEU A 197 14.33 -14.59 14.84
N PRO A 198 15.28 -14.71 15.78
CA PRO A 198 15.44 -15.91 16.60
C PRO A 198 14.17 -16.30 17.37
N LYS A 199 13.92 -17.61 17.50
CA LYS A 199 12.70 -18.13 18.15
C LYS A 199 12.68 -17.76 19.64
N GLU A 200 13.85 -17.69 20.26
CA GLU A 200 14.02 -17.37 21.68
C GLU A 200 13.66 -15.91 21.99
N TRP A 201 13.58 -15.03 20.97
CA TRP A 201 13.20 -13.63 21.15
C TRP A 201 11.69 -13.41 21.02
N ALA A 202 10.96 -14.38 20.48
CA ALA A 202 9.57 -14.20 20.05
C ALA A 202 8.66 -13.78 21.22
N GLY A 203 8.13 -12.55 21.13
CA GLY A 203 7.21 -12.00 22.13
C GLY A 203 7.88 -11.39 23.37
N LEU A 204 9.20 -11.49 23.50
CA LEU A 204 9.92 -10.94 24.65
C LEU A 204 10.02 -9.40 24.59
N ARG A 205 10.05 -8.78 25.77
CA ARG A 205 10.13 -7.33 25.98
C ARG A 205 11.11 -6.98 27.11
N GLY A 206 11.72 -5.80 27.02
CA GLY A 206 12.57 -5.22 28.05
C GLY A 206 13.58 -6.23 28.62
N ALA A 207 13.60 -6.37 29.96
CA ALA A 207 14.57 -7.19 30.68
C ALA A 207 14.66 -8.65 30.21
N GLU A 208 13.55 -9.26 29.78
CA GLU A 208 13.58 -10.65 29.28
C GLU A 208 14.33 -10.75 27.94
N LEU A 209 14.06 -9.81 27.02
CA LEU A 209 14.75 -9.77 25.73
C LEU A 209 16.23 -9.39 25.93
N GLN A 210 16.53 -8.45 26.82
CA GLN A 210 17.90 -8.08 27.18
C GLN A 210 18.67 -9.28 27.72
N LYS A 211 18.06 -10.09 28.60
CA LYS A 211 18.69 -11.30 29.16
C LYS A 211 19.02 -12.34 28.08
N VAL A 212 18.13 -12.56 27.11
CA VAL A 212 18.32 -13.57 26.05
C VAL A 212 19.27 -13.09 24.95
N THR A 213 19.29 -11.78 24.67
CA THR A 213 20.13 -11.18 23.62
C THR A 213 21.52 -10.78 24.12
N GLY A 214 21.64 -10.47 25.41
CA GLY A 214 22.82 -9.81 25.98
C GLY A 214 22.94 -8.33 25.60
N ILE A 215 21.91 -7.72 25.00
CA ILE A 215 21.93 -6.34 24.51
C ILE A 215 21.09 -5.47 25.47
N PRO A 216 21.69 -4.53 26.22
CA PRO A 216 20.96 -3.67 27.15
C PRO A 216 19.87 -2.81 26.47
N GLY A 217 20.10 -2.36 25.23
CA GLY A 217 19.14 -1.58 24.46
C GLY A 217 18.00 -2.39 23.82
N ALA A 218 17.75 -3.62 24.23
CA ALA A 218 16.64 -4.42 23.68
C ALA A 218 15.29 -3.98 24.24
N ILE A 219 14.34 -3.61 23.35
CA ILE A 219 13.01 -3.09 23.75
C ILE A 219 11.94 -4.16 23.57
N PHE A 220 11.81 -4.72 22.37
CA PHE A 220 10.74 -5.67 22.03
C PHE A 220 11.06 -6.49 20.79
N CYS A 221 10.66 -7.75 20.74
CA CYS A 221 10.60 -8.55 19.51
C CYS A 221 9.19 -9.11 19.30
N HIS A 222 8.62 -8.89 18.11
CA HIS A 222 7.28 -9.35 17.80
C HIS A 222 7.18 -10.89 17.83
N LYS A 223 6.06 -11.44 18.34
CA LYS A 223 5.82 -12.89 18.41
C LYS A 223 5.92 -13.60 17.06
N GLY A 224 5.53 -12.90 16.00
CA GLY A 224 5.64 -13.34 14.61
C GLY A 224 7.05 -13.25 14.02
N ARG A 225 8.05 -12.78 14.80
CA ARG A 225 9.49 -12.79 14.45
C ARG A 225 9.84 -12.02 13.17
N PHE A 226 9.02 -11.06 12.75
CA PHE A 226 9.29 -10.22 11.58
C PHE A 226 9.95 -8.87 11.93
N ILE A 227 9.88 -8.43 13.19
CA ILE A 227 10.43 -7.15 13.63
C ILE A 227 10.87 -7.18 15.10
N SER A 228 11.93 -6.45 15.41
CA SER A 228 12.41 -6.14 16.75
C SER A 228 12.79 -4.67 16.85
N ILE A 229 12.64 -4.08 18.05
CA ILE A 229 12.88 -2.68 18.36
C ILE A 229 14.03 -2.58 19.37
N TRP A 230 14.91 -1.61 19.13
CA TRP A 230 16.18 -1.40 19.82
C TRP A 230 16.36 0.08 20.14
N GLU A 231 17.05 0.38 21.23
CA GLU A 231 17.28 1.76 21.67
C GLU A 231 18.08 2.56 20.64
N THR A 232 19.15 1.94 20.12
CA THR A 232 20.10 2.59 19.20
C THR A 232 20.30 1.79 17.93
N LYS A 233 20.91 2.44 16.92
CA LYS A 233 21.32 1.80 15.67
C LYS A 233 22.32 0.67 15.95
N GLU A 234 23.24 0.92 16.86
CA GLU A 234 24.30 0.01 17.27
C GLU A 234 23.73 -1.24 17.94
N ASP A 235 22.67 -1.10 18.73
CA ASP A 235 22.00 -2.24 19.35
C ASP A 235 21.25 -3.10 18.33
N ALA A 236 20.61 -2.46 17.33
CA ALA A 236 20.03 -3.19 16.20
C ALA A 236 21.09 -3.93 15.35
N GLN A 237 22.28 -3.34 15.18
CA GLN A 237 23.40 -3.99 14.48
C GLN A 237 23.96 -5.17 15.27
N LYS A 238 24.18 -5.04 16.59
CA LYS A 238 24.57 -6.17 17.44
C LYS A 238 23.56 -7.32 17.36
N ALA A 239 22.28 -7.00 17.32
CA ALA A 239 21.23 -7.99 17.15
C ALA A 239 21.32 -8.71 15.81
N LEU A 240 21.54 -7.95 14.72
CA LEU A 240 21.78 -8.51 13.39
C LEU A 240 22.99 -9.47 13.40
N ASP A 241 24.10 -9.07 14.01
CA ASP A 241 25.31 -9.90 14.10
C ASP A 241 25.05 -11.23 14.80
N ILE A 242 24.26 -11.24 15.88
CA ILE A 242 23.86 -12.47 16.57
C ILE A 242 23.10 -13.39 15.61
N ILE A 243 22.21 -12.84 14.79
CA ILE A 243 21.38 -13.61 13.86
C ILE A 243 22.24 -14.22 12.75
N LEU A 244 23.11 -13.42 12.14
CA LEU A 244 23.97 -13.85 11.04
C LEU A 244 24.99 -14.89 11.52
N LYS A 245 25.65 -14.67 12.66
CA LYS A 245 26.58 -15.64 13.28
C LYS A 245 25.93 -16.99 13.55
N ARG A 246 24.70 -17.02 14.08
CA ARG A 246 23.97 -18.27 14.34
C ARG A 246 23.65 -19.07 13.07
N ARG A 247 23.66 -18.43 11.91
CA ARG A 247 23.37 -19.05 10.61
C ARG A 247 24.61 -19.43 9.83
N GLY A 248 25.81 -19.15 10.35
CA GLY A 248 27.05 -19.29 9.57
C GLY A 248 27.13 -18.26 8.44
N GLU A 249 26.41 -17.15 8.56
CA GLU A 249 26.39 -16.06 7.61
C GLU A 249 27.27 -14.93 8.16
N SER A 250 28.26 -14.46 7.40
CA SER A 250 28.93 -13.19 7.68
C SER A 250 28.05 -12.03 7.16
N SER A 251 28.04 -10.93 7.91
CA SER A 251 27.46 -9.63 7.51
C SER A 251 28.05 -9.13 6.21
#